data_AF-A0A7H0FSW9-F1
#
_entry.id   AF-A0A7H0FSW9-F1
#
_cell.length_a   1.000
_cell.length_b   1.000
_cell.length_c   1.000
_cell.angle_alpha   90.00
_cell.angle_beta   90.00
_cell.angle_gamma   90.00
#
_symmetry.space_group_name_H-M   'P 1'
#
loop_
_entity.id
_entity.type
_entity.pdbx_description
1 polymer ?
#
loop_
_entity_poly.entity_id
_entity_poly.type
_entity_poly.pdbx_seq_one_letter_code
_entity_poly.pdbx_strand_id
1 'polypeptide(L)'
;MVTDITYLPFGKNQLYLSSIMDLYNGEFIAYTISDKQDTDFVLDTFDQLPQTTDCLLHSDQDSVYTSFNYQNQIKKGITMSRSRKGTPSDNACIESFHASLKS
;
A
#
# COMPACT_ATOMS: atom_id res chain seq x y z
N MET A 1 1.76 -9.88 -3.25
CA MET A 1 1.66 -8.92 -2.13
C MET A 1 0.55 -7.93 -2.45
N VAL A 2 -0.03 -7.30 -1.44
CA VAL A 2 -1.04 -6.23 -1.59
C VAL A 2 -0.56 -4.96 -0.89
N THR A 3 -0.85 -3.80 -1.45
CA THR A 3 -0.60 -2.48 -0.85
C THR A 3 -1.90 -1.70 -0.73
N ASP A 4 -2.04 -0.98 0.39
CA ASP A 4 -3.21 -0.16 0.66
C ASP A 4 -2.86 1.03 1.56
N ILE A 5 -3.61 2.12 1.43
CA ILE A 5 -3.49 3.31 2.28
C ILE A 5 -4.72 3.42 3.15
N THR A 6 -4.51 3.64 4.45
CA THR A 6 -5.60 3.83 5.39
C THR A 6 -5.32 4.99 6.33
N TYR A 7 -6.38 5.62 6.82
CA TYR A 7 -6.23 6.65 7.84
C TYR A 7 -6.12 6.04 9.25
N LEU A 8 -5.27 6.64 10.09
CA LEU A 8 -5.12 6.32 11.50
C LEU A 8 -5.55 7.52 12.34
N PRO A 9 -6.58 7.40 13.20
CA PRO A 9 -6.92 8.45 14.14
C PRO A 9 -5.82 8.60 15.21
N PHE A 10 -5.28 9.80 15.38
CA PHE A 10 -4.22 10.08 16.35
C PHE A 10 -4.55 11.32 17.18
N GLY A 11 -5.29 11.12 18.28
CA GLY A 11 -5.77 12.21 19.11
C GLY A 11 -6.70 13.14 18.34
N LYS A 12 -6.27 14.39 18.14
CA LYS A 12 -7.01 15.40 17.34
C LYS A 12 -6.60 15.43 15.86
N ASN A 13 -5.55 14.70 15.51
CA ASN A 13 -4.98 14.68 14.17
C ASN A 13 -5.35 13.37 13.47
N GLN A 14 -5.24 13.38 12.15
CA GLN A 14 -5.36 12.20 11.32
C GLN A 14 -4.00 11.94 10.68
N LEU A 15 -3.52 10.70 10.82
CA LEU A 15 -2.34 10.20 10.13
C LEU A 15 -2.79 9.26 9.02
N TYR A 16 -1.85 8.94 8.14
CA TYR A 16 -2.01 7.99 7.05
C TYR A 16 -1.01 6.87 7.24
N LEU A 17 -1.43 5.65 6.97
CA LEU A 17 -0.61 4.44 6.95
C LEU A 17 -0.62 3.88 5.52
N SER A 18 0.55 3.80 4.90
CA SER A 18 0.78 3.02 3.69
C SER A 18 1.42 1.73 4.14
N SER A 19 0.93 0.60 3.63
CA SER A 19 1.33 -0.70 4.13
C SER A 19 1.32 -1.74 3.02
N ILE A 20 2.33 -2.63 3.05
CA ILE A 20 2.46 -3.75 2.12
C ILE A 20 2.36 -5.05 2.91
N MET A 21 1.43 -5.91 2.53
CA MET A 21 1.17 -7.21 3.14
C MET A 21 1.54 -8.34 2.18
N ASP A 22 2.24 -9.35 2.69
CA ASP A 22 2.37 -10.63 2.03
C ASP A 22 1.09 -11.44 2.21
N LEU A 23 0.45 -11.82 1.10
CA LEU A 23 -0.80 -12.58 1.09
C LEU A 23 -0.58 -14.06 1.40
N TYR A 24 0.65 -14.56 1.36
CA TYR A 24 0.94 -15.96 1.68
C TYR A 24 0.75 -16.25 3.17
N ASN A 25 1.26 -15.38 4.04
CA ASN A 25 1.23 -15.54 5.50
C ASN A 25 0.48 -14.43 6.25
N GLY A 26 0.05 -13.37 5.56
CA GLY A 26 -0.68 -12.24 6.14
C GLY A 26 0.20 -11.24 6.89
N GLU A 27 1.52 -11.30 6.75
CA GLU A 27 2.45 -10.42 7.46
C GLU A 27 2.64 -9.08 6.73
N PHE A 28 2.78 -7.99 7.50
CA PHE A 28 3.25 -6.72 6.95
C PHE A 28 4.76 -6.74 6.79
N ILE A 29 5.20 -6.54 5.56
CA ILE A 29 6.63 -6.57 5.20
C ILE A 29 7.21 -5.16 5.03
N ALA A 30 6.35 -4.15 4.88
CA ALA A 30 6.75 -2.74 4.82
C ALA A 30 5.58 -1.84 5.25
N TYR A 31 5.89 -0.70 5.87
CA TYR A 31 4.89 0.31 6.20
C TYR A 31 5.52 1.69 6.41
N THR A 32 4.75 2.74 6.13
CA THR A 32 5.11 4.12 6.47
C THR A 32 3.90 4.81 7.08
N ILE A 33 4.15 5.66 8.09
CA ILE A 33 3.14 6.52 8.69
C ILE A 33 3.53 7.98 8.42
N SER A 34 2.58 8.77 7.92
CA SER A 34 2.80 10.19 7.60
C SER A 34 1.56 11.01 7.95
N ASP A 35 1.73 12.33 8.07
CA ASP A 35 0.64 13.29 8.17
C ASP A 35 0.08 13.71 6.79
N LYS A 36 0.69 13.23 5.70
CA LYS A 36 0.32 13.52 4.31
C LYS A 36 0.30 12.26 3.45
N GLN A 37 -0.69 12.20 2.56
CA GLN A 37 -0.84 11.16 1.53
C GLN A 37 -0.30 11.67 0.19
N ASP A 38 1.02 11.70 0.03
CA ASP A 38 1.69 12.05 -1.23
C ASP A 38 2.39 10.84 -1.87
N THR A 39 3.03 11.06 -3.01
CA THR A 39 3.74 9.98 -3.71
C THR A 39 4.97 9.51 -2.95
N ASP A 40 5.70 10.42 -2.32
CA ASP A 40 6.93 10.10 -1.58
C ASP A 40 6.61 9.18 -0.40
N PHE A 41 5.50 9.42 0.31
CA PHE A 41 4.99 8.55 1.37
C PHE A 41 4.81 7.07 0.96
N VAL A 42 4.31 6.82 -0.25
CA VAL A 42 4.12 5.45 -0.73
C VAL A 42 5.43 4.87 -1.26
N LEU A 43 6.29 5.70 -1.85
CA LEU A 43 7.62 5.29 -2.27
C LEU A 43 8.50 4.91 -1.08
N ASP A 44 8.42 5.64 0.04
CA ASP A 44 9.11 5.30 1.29
C ASP A 44 8.71 3.91 1.81
N THR A 45 7.45 3.54 1.60
CA THR A 45 6.96 2.19 1.94
C THR A 45 7.52 1.15 0.97
N PHE A 46 7.55 1.46 -0.32
CA PHE A 46 8.08 0.59 -1.35
C PHE A 46 9.60 0.34 -1.19
N ASP A 47 10.36 1.37 -0.86
CA ASP A 47 11.83 1.32 -0.74
C ASP A 47 12.31 0.49 0.45
N GLN A 48 11.40 0.13 1.38
CA GLN A 48 11.68 -0.86 2.44
C GLN A 48 11.74 -2.30 1.90
N LEU A 49 11.21 -2.55 0.70
CA LEU A 49 11.26 -3.87 0.07
C LEU A 49 12.69 -4.18 -0.44
N PRO A 50 13.13 -5.45 -0.34
CA PRO A 50 14.42 -5.84 -0.89
C PRO A 50 14.45 -5.70 -2.42
N GLN A 51 15.58 -5.25 -2.98
CA GLN A 51 15.74 -4.98 -4.42
C GLN A 51 15.56 -6.20 -5.34
N THR A 52 15.65 -7.42 -4.82
CA THR A 52 15.57 -8.68 -5.59
C THR A 52 14.14 -9.21 -5.75
N THR A 53 13.13 -8.42 -5.44
CA THR A 53 11.75 -8.90 -5.32
C THR A 53 11.06 -8.90 -6.68
N ASP A 54 11.30 -9.93 -7.50
CA ASP A 54 10.50 -10.26 -8.69
C ASP A 54 9.10 -10.74 -8.23
N CYS A 55 8.23 -9.79 -7.86
CA CYS A 55 6.90 -10.11 -7.34
C CYS A 55 5.81 -9.23 -7.91
N LEU A 56 4.59 -9.75 -7.82
CA LEU A 56 3.36 -9.04 -8.12
C LEU A 56 2.94 -8.22 -6.89
N LEU A 57 2.89 -6.90 -7.04
CA LEU A 57 2.32 -5.99 -6.06
C LEU A 57 0.95 -5.53 -6.57
N HIS A 58 -0.11 -5.90 -5.83
CA HIS A 58 -1.48 -5.49 -6.14
C HIS A 58 -1.85 -4.24 -5.35
N SER A 59 -2.39 -3.22 -6.01
CA SER A 59 -2.97 -2.04 -5.37
C SER A 59 -4.41 -1.84 -5.82
N ASP A 60 -5.15 -0.99 -5.12
CA ASP A 60 -6.40 -0.44 -5.61
C ASP A 60 -6.14 0.61 -6.73
N GLN A 61 -7.17 1.41 -7.04
CA GLN A 61 -7.09 2.48 -8.06
C GLN A 61 -6.90 3.87 -7.46
N ASP A 62 -6.34 3.99 -6.24
CA ASP A 62 -6.11 5.31 -5.66
C ASP A 62 -5.21 6.19 -6.53
N SER A 63 -5.43 7.51 -6.42
CA SER A 63 -4.75 8.52 -7.24
C SER A 63 -3.23 8.46 -7.09
N VAL A 64 -2.74 8.10 -5.91
CA VAL A 64 -1.31 7.98 -5.62
C VAL A 64 -0.68 6.84 -6.42
N TYR A 65 -1.32 5.66 -6.43
CA TYR A 65 -0.86 4.48 -7.15
C TYR A 65 -1.03 4.59 -8.68
N THR A 66 -1.95 5.43 -9.13
CA THR A 66 -2.15 5.70 -10.56
C THR A 66 -1.23 6.81 -11.10
N SER A 67 -0.53 7.54 -10.23
CA SER A 67 0.35 8.64 -10.62
C SER A 67 1.54 8.20 -11.49
N PHE A 68 1.95 9.06 -12.40
CA PHE A 68 3.07 8.80 -13.32
C PHE A 68 4.41 8.65 -12.57
N ASN A 69 4.61 9.47 -11.53
CA ASN A 69 5.81 9.43 -10.70
C ASN A 69 5.96 8.08 -10.01
N TYR A 70 4.88 7.60 -9.37
CA TYR A 70 4.85 6.29 -8.73
C TYR A 70 5.16 5.15 -9.72
N GLN A 71 4.47 5.14 -10.86
CA GLN A 71 4.67 4.09 -11.86
C GLN A 71 6.08 4.07 -12.47
N ASN A 72 6.79 5.19 -12.51
CA ASN A 72 8.17 5.20 -13.01
C ASN A 72 9.19 4.74 -11.97
N GLN A 73 8.96 5.04 -10.70
CA GLN A 73 9.87 4.65 -9.61
C GLN A 73 9.79 3.14 -9.34
N ILE A 74 8.59 2.54 -9.42
CA ILE A 74 8.36 1.11 -9.11
C ILE A 74 8.89 0.12 -10.15
N LYS A 75 9.23 0.57 -11.36
CA LYS A 75 9.65 -0.32 -12.48
C LYS A 75 10.94 -1.12 -12.24
N LYS A 76 11.58 -1.01 -11.07
CA LYS A 76 12.77 -1.77 -10.68
C LYS A 76 12.40 -3.13 -10.08
N GLY A 77 11.91 -4.05 -10.92
CA GLY A 77 11.75 -5.47 -10.56
C GLY A 77 10.38 -5.89 -10.01
N ILE A 78 9.41 -4.98 -9.84
CA ILE A 78 8.06 -5.33 -9.37
C ILE A 78 7.03 -5.18 -10.48
N THR A 79 6.19 -6.20 -10.65
CA THR A 79 5.03 -6.14 -11.56
C THR A 79 3.83 -5.58 -10.81
N MET A 80 3.29 -4.46 -11.27
CA MET A 80 2.08 -3.87 -10.68
C MET A 80 0.81 -4.50 -11.25
N SER A 81 -0.07 -4.93 -10.36
CA SER A 81 -1.46 -5.30 -10.65
C SER A 81 -2.41 -4.31 -9.97
N ARG A 82 -3.59 -4.12 -10.54
CA ARG A 82 -4.60 -3.20 -9.99
C ARG A 82 -5.97 -3.86 -9.97
N SER A 83 -6.76 -3.57 -8.94
CA SER A 83 -8.14 -4.06 -8.85
C SER A 83 -8.97 -3.53 -10.02
N ARG A 84 -9.96 -4.31 -10.47
CA ARG A 84 -10.92 -3.83 -11.47
C ARG A 84 -11.78 -2.73 -10.87
N LYS A 85 -12.25 -1.80 -11.70
CA LYS A 85 -13.10 -0.70 -11.23
C LYS A 85 -14.38 -1.28 -10.62
N GLY A 86 -14.64 -1.00 -9.35
CA GLY A 86 -15.81 -1.50 -8.63
C GLY A 86 -15.66 -2.94 -8.10
N THR A 87 -14.44 -3.42 -7.85
CA THR A 87 -14.19 -4.74 -7.25
C THR A 87 -13.38 -4.59 -5.94
N PRO A 88 -14.06 -4.28 -4.80
CA PRO A 88 -13.40 -4.06 -3.51
C PRO A 88 -12.79 -5.34 -2.91
N SER A 89 -13.24 -6.51 -3.37
CA SER A 89 -12.81 -7.81 -2.81
C SER A 89 -11.31 -8.07 -2.95
N ASP A 90 -10.65 -7.42 -3.91
CA ASP A 90 -9.23 -7.68 -4.19
C ASP A 90 -8.30 -7.13 -3.07
N ASN A 91 -8.76 -6.11 -2.31
CA ASN A 91 -8.05 -5.55 -1.15
C ASN A 91 -8.62 -6.01 0.21
N ALA A 92 -9.59 -6.92 0.23
CA ALA A 92 -10.31 -7.29 1.44
C ALA A 92 -9.42 -7.81 2.59
N CYS A 93 -8.31 -8.51 2.29
CA CYS A 93 -7.40 -9.03 3.31
C CYS A 93 -6.73 -7.91 4.11
N ILE A 94 -6.19 -6.91 3.42
CA ILE A 94 -5.49 -5.78 4.06
C ILE A 94 -6.50 -4.83 4.72
N GLU A 95 -7.68 -4.62 4.12
CA GLU A 95 -8.78 -3.85 4.71
C GLU A 95 -9.29 -4.46 6.02
N SER A 96 -9.42 -5.80 6.08
CA SER A 96 -9.82 -6.52 7.30
C SER A 96 -8.81 -6.32 8.44
N PHE A 97 -7.51 -6.32 8.12
CA PHE A 97 -6.49 -6.02 9.11
C PHE A 97 -6.58 -4.56 9.57
N HIS A 98 -6.73 -3.61 8.64
CA HIS A 98 -6.88 -2.20 9.00
C HIS A 98 -8.09 -1.94 9.89
N ALA A 99 -9.20 -2.64 9.67
CA ALA A 99 -10.35 -2.58 10.56
C ALA A 99 -9.99 -3.08 11.97
N SER A 100 -9.23 -4.18 12.06
CA SER A 100 -8.77 -4.73 13.33
C SER A 100 -7.78 -3.79 14.05
N LEU A 101 -6.91 -3.12 13.30
CA LEU A 101 -5.93 -2.15 13.81
C LEU A 101 -6.58 -0.90 14.41
N LYS A 102 -7.75 -0.50 13.89
CA LYS A 102 -8.48 0.69 14.32
C LYS A 102 -9.51 0.42 15.43
N SER A 103 -9.72 -0.84 15.79
CA SER A 103 -10.65 -1.23 16.84
C SER A 103 -10.09 -0.99 18.23
#